data_AF-A0A2E4AAL4-F1
#
_entry.id   AF-A0A2E4AAL4-F1
#
_cell.length_a   1.000
_cell.length_b   1.000
_cell.length_c   1.000
_cell.angle_alpha   90.00
_cell.angle_beta   90.00
_cell.angle_gamma   90.00
#
_symmetry.space_group_name_H-M   'P 1'
#
loop_
_entity.id
_entity.type
_entity.pdbx_description
1 polymer ?
#
loop_
_entity_poly.entity_id
_entity_poly.type
_entity_poly.pdbx_seq_one_letter_code
_entity_poly.pdbx_strand_id
1 'polypeptide(L)'
;MKNSLLLTLIVTLISALSLSAQIPDPIVYFDFEGDSGDQVVDKGTNGNNGTITKPGQTTLGDEGAPGGPSPSTGVNLSDGLIEVPGVDLSDVIGGEGSYTLSAWIKPTNLSGDKFLFGQTTQGIHNGIRNNGFLHQAHWGADTNGATLLTANEWVHAAFTYEGSTDTGTIYLNGEVDWTGQKNAPNGSGTLIIGGRNGGEAGYVGLADEIAMWDQVLDEGAVKALADGASPSNQEDDDEDGLPDFYEERLVDNLEDLNGNVDGPGPGSGTGDFDGDGLSDLDEYEETRTNPTKKDTDEDGLNDNVETNTGQWVSVSNTGTDPLKADSDNDTLVDGVENPDLPYNEDDPEDQPGTDPNNSDTDGDG
;
A
#
# COMPACT_ATOMS: atom_id res chain seq x y z
N MET A 1 -59.27 -12.71 -20.85
CA MET A 1 -58.63 -11.41 -20.55
C MET A 1 -57.88 -11.54 -19.24
N LYS A 2 -56.60 -11.89 -19.30
CA LYS A 2 -55.61 -11.70 -18.24
C LYS A 2 -54.33 -11.34 -18.98
N ASN A 3 -54.03 -10.04 -19.05
CA ASN A 3 -52.78 -9.55 -19.61
C ASN A 3 -51.69 -9.83 -18.58
N SER A 4 -50.75 -10.73 -18.89
CA SER A 4 -49.48 -10.81 -18.19
C SER A 4 -48.55 -9.81 -18.86
N LEU A 5 -48.20 -8.75 -18.14
CA LEU A 5 -47.23 -7.74 -18.55
C LEU A 5 -45.85 -8.37 -18.28
N LEU A 6 -45.14 -8.73 -19.34
CA LEU A 6 -43.76 -9.19 -19.27
C LEU A 6 -42.90 -7.93 -19.01
N LEU A 7 -42.40 -7.79 -17.78
CA LEU A 7 -41.47 -6.72 -17.42
C LEU A 7 -40.08 -7.16 -17.85
N THR A 8 -39.61 -6.66 -19.00
CA THR A 8 -38.23 -6.87 -19.43
C THR A 8 -37.35 -5.96 -18.58
N LEU A 9 -36.63 -6.53 -17.62
CA LEU A 9 -35.58 -5.85 -16.89
C LEU A 9 -34.42 -5.64 -17.85
N ILE A 10 -34.27 -4.42 -18.37
CA ILE A 10 -33.07 -4.00 -19.08
C ILE A 10 -32.05 -3.69 -17.99
N VAL A 11 -31.16 -4.63 -17.71
CA VAL A 11 -29.93 -4.35 -16.97
C VAL A 11 -29.06 -3.56 -17.93
N THR A 12 -29.06 -2.24 -17.77
CA THR A 12 -28.06 -1.39 -18.40
C THR A 12 -26.78 -1.65 -17.64
N LEU A 13 -25.90 -2.48 -18.20
CA LEU A 13 -24.52 -2.57 -17.75
C LEU A 13 -23.92 -1.18 -18.01
N ILE A 14 -23.81 -0.38 -16.97
CA ILE A 14 -22.92 0.78 -17.01
C ILE A 14 -21.54 0.13 -17.02
N SER A 15 -20.85 0.16 -18.16
CA SER A 15 -19.40 0.03 -18.13
C SER A 15 -18.93 1.19 -17.27
N ALA A 16 -18.63 0.92 -16.00
CA ALA A 16 -17.64 1.72 -15.33
C ALA A 16 -16.43 1.65 -16.26
N LEU A 17 -16.01 2.79 -16.81
CA LEU A 17 -14.62 2.89 -17.20
C LEU A 17 -13.88 2.53 -15.90
N SER A 18 -13.15 1.41 -15.90
CA SER A 18 -12.19 1.14 -14.83
C SER A 18 -11.35 2.39 -14.73
N LEU A 19 -11.39 3.01 -13.55
CA LEU A 19 -10.45 4.06 -13.24
C LEU A 19 -9.16 3.26 -13.01
N SER A 20 -8.19 3.45 -13.90
CA SER A 20 -6.90 2.76 -13.85
C SER A 20 -6.38 2.66 -12.42
N ALA A 21 -5.82 1.53 -12.02
CA ALA A 21 -5.17 1.36 -10.72
C ALA A 21 -3.80 2.09 -10.69
N GLN A 22 -3.83 3.36 -11.09
CA GLN A 22 -2.70 4.25 -11.13
C GLN A 22 -2.52 4.82 -9.73
N ILE A 23 -1.29 4.79 -9.21
CA ILE A 23 -0.97 5.57 -8.01
C ILE A 23 -1.24 7.03 -8.39
N PRO A 24 -2.18 7.70 -7.71
CA PRO A 24 -2.57 9.06 -8.05
C PRO A 24 -1.37 10.00 -7.87
N ASP A 25 -1.35 11.13 -8.58
CA ASP A 25 -0.26 12.10 -8.40
C ASP A 25 -0.18 12.59 -6.93
N PRO A 26 1.01 12.58 -6.32
CA PRO A 26 1.20 13.05 -4.96
C PRO A 26 1.20 14.58 -4.90
N ILE A 27 0.83 15.11 -3.74
CA ILE A 27 0.98 16.53 -3.40
C ILE A 27 2.46 16.94 -3.43
N VAL A 28 3.33 16.04 -2.97
CA VAL A 28 4.78 16.22 -2.98
C VAL A 28 5.46 14.86 -3.05
N TYR A 29 6.56 14.78 -3.80
CA TYR A 29 7.40 13.60 -3.89
C TYR A 29 8.89 14.00 -3.93
N PHE A 30 9.68 13.47 -3.00
CA PHE A 30 11.11 13.68 -2.90
C PHE A 30 11.86 12.35 -3.06
N ASP A 31 12.57 12.23 -4.18
CA ASP A 31 13.44 11.11 -4.57
C ASP A 31 14.94 11.41 -4.26
N PHE A 32 15.25 12.67 -3.94
CA PHE A 32 16.59 13.22 -3.70
C PHE A 32 17.60 13.12 -4.86
N GLU A 33 17.17 12.66 -6.03
CA GLU A 33 18.03 12.47 -7.20
C GLU A 33 18.48 13.80 -7.80
N GLY A 34 19.80 13.99 -7.79
CA GLY A 34 20.44 15.21 -8.29
C GLY A 34 20.26 16.43 -7.39
N ASP A 35 19.65 16.28 -6.22
CA ASP A 35 19.46 17.37 -5.27
C ASP A 35 20.77 17.75 -4.58
N SER A 36 20.94 19.05 -4.31
CA SER A 36 22.13 19.57 -3.65
C SER A 36 21.87 20.93 -3.01
N GLY A 37 22.74 21.31 -2.06
CA GLY A 37 22.59 22.57 -1.34
C GLY A 37 21.54 22.49 -0.24
N ASP A 38 20.61 23.43 -0.21
CA ASP A 38 19.57 23.57 0.81
C ASP A 38 18.14 23.44 0.26
N GLN A 39 17.99 23.02 -0.99
CA GLN A 39 16.70 22.78 -1.64
C GLN A 39 16.55 21.30 -1.95
N VAL A 40 15.33 20.79 -1.73
CA VAL A 40 14.89 19.46 -2.15
C VAL A 40 13.79 19.66 -3.18
N VAL A 41 13.95 19.09 -4.37
CA VAL A 41 13.05 19.35 -5.49
C VAL A 41 11.86 18.40 -5.41
N ASP A 42 10.65 18.96 -5.49
CA ASP A 42 9.45 18.13 -5.69
C ASP A 42 9.46 17.57 -7.11
N LYS A 43 9.53 16.24 -7.21
CA LYS A 43 9.47 15.49 -8.47
C LYS A 43 8.06 15.15 -8.88
N GLY A 44 7.07 15.44 -8.03
CA GLY A 44 5.67 15.47 -8.41
C GLY A 44 5.35 16.64 -9.35
N THR A 45 4.07 16.76 -9.68
CA THR A 45 3.57 17.75 -10.64
C THR A 45 3.30 19.12 -10.03
N ASN A 46 3.36 19.25 -8.70
CA ASN A 46 2.90 20.43 -7.96
C ASN A 46 4.00 21.46 -7.66
N GLY A 47 5.28 21.07 -7.70
CA GLY A 47 6.41 21.98 -7.47
C GLY A 47 6.56 22.44 -6.02
N ASN A 48 6.09 21.63 -5.06
CA ASN A 48 6.16 21.86 -3.63
C ASN A 48 7.55 21.58 -3.05
N ASN A 49 8.56 22.32 -3.52
CA ASN A 49 9.95 22.11 -3.11
C ASN A 49 10.14 22.24 -1.58
N GLY A 50 11.00 21.38 -1.04
CA GLY A 50 11.47 21.42 0.34
C GLY A 50 12.67 22.35 0.54
N THR A 51 12.83 22.88 1.74
CA THR A 51 14.02 23.63 2.17
C THR A 51 14.64 23.02 3.40
N ILE A 52 15.94 22.73 3.36
CA ILE A 52 16.69 22.21 4.50
C ILE A 52 16.95 23.35 5.51
N THR A 53 16.34 23.26 6.69
CA THR A 53 16.47 24.28 7.75
C THR A 53 17.46 23.88 8.85
N LYS A 54 17.88 22.61 8.88
CA LYS A 54 18.97 22.10 9.74
C LYS A 54 20.11 21.48 8.90
N PRO A 55 20.90 22.29 8.17
CA PRO A 55 21.91 21.77 7.23
C PRO A 55 23.06 21.01 7.90
N GLY A 56 23.35 21.26 9.18
CA GLY A 56 24.35 20.48 9.93
C GLY A 56 23.90 19.07 10.34
N GLN A 57 22.63 18.75 10.12
CA GLN A 57 21.97 17.50 10.54
C GLN A 57 21.25 16.81 9.38
N THR A 58 21.41 17.32 8.15
CA THR A 58 20.74 16.83 6.94
C THR A 58 21.78 16.72 5.83
N THR A 59 21.97 15.52 5.29
CA THR A 59 22.90 15.28 4.18
C THR A 59 22.13 14.69 3.00
N LEU A 60 22.22 15.34 1.85
CA LEU A 60 21.68 14.85 0.57
C LEU A 60 22.75 14.04 -0.18
N GLY A 61 22.32 13.16 -1.08
CA GLY A 61 23.23 12.40 -1.93
C GLY A 61 23.90 11.22 -1.21
N ASP A 62 23.30 10.74 -0.12
CA ASP A 62 23.74 9.52 0.58
C ASP A 62 23.07 8.28 -0.06
N GLU A 63 23.24 7.08 0.49
CA GLU A 63 22.61 5.85 -0.02
C GLU A 63 21.08 5.97 -0.16
N GLY A 64 20.55 5.69 -1.36
CA GLY A 64 19.12 5.56 -1.64
C GLY A 64 18.56 4.16 -1.35
N ALA A 65 17.24 4.02 -1.40
CA ALA A 65 16.54 2.77 -1.14
C ALA A 65 16.71 1.81 -2.34
N PRO A 66 17.37 0.66 -2.18
CA PRO A 66 17.66 -0.23 -3.31
C PRO A 66 16.42 -0.90 -3.91
N GLY A 67 15.31 -0.93 -3.18
CA GLY A 67 14.01 -1.41 -3.65
C GLY A 67 13.08 -0.30 -4.11
N GLY A 68 13.50 0.96 -4.05
CA GLY A 68 12.73 2.10 -4.58
C GLY A 68 12.99 2.32 -6.07
N PRO A 69 12.15 3.13 -6.73
CA PRO A 69 12.31 3.52 -8.14
C PRO A 69 13.58 4.34 -8.41
N SER A 70 14.13 5.03 -7.41
CA SER A 70 15.30 5.91 -7.55
C SER A 70 16.43 5.53 -6.57
N PRO A 71 17.11 4.39 -6.77
CA PRO A 71 17.99 3.82 -5.74
C PRO A 71 19.35 4.51 -5.59
N SER A 72 19.64 5.58 -6.36
CA SER A 72 21.01 6.10 -6.42
C SER A 72 21.33 6.99 -5.23
N THR A 73 20.41 7.83 -4.79
CA THR A 73 20.62 8.75 -3.69
C THR A 73 19.40 8.99 -2.82
N GLY A 74 19.60 9.02 -1.51
CA GLY A 74 18.57 9.43 -0.54
C GLY A 74 19.02 10.58 0.36
N VAL A 75 18.27 10.80 1.45
CA VAL A 75 18.60 11.77 2.52
C VAL A 75 18.99 11.08 3.82
N ASN A 76 20.08 11.55 4.43
CA ASN A 76 20.49 11.15 5.78
C ASN A 76 20.11 12.23 6.80
N LEU A 77 19.26 11.88 7.75
CA LEU A 77 18.79 12.75 8.82
C LEU A 77 19.42 12.34 10.15
N SER A 78 19.97 13.32 10.87
CA SER A 78 20.45 13.19 12.24
C SER A 78 19.71 14.18 13.13
N ASP A 79 18.38 14.00 13.24
CA ASP A 79 17.45 15.05 13.70
C ASP A 79 17.48 16.28 12.76
N GLY A 80 17.68 16.01 11.46
CA GLY A 80 17.59 16.96 10.35
C GLY A 80 16.17 17.45 10.13
N LEU A 81 16.00 18.47 9.29
CA LEU A 81 14.68 19.05 9.02
C LEU A 81 14.62 19.63 7.62
N ILE A 82 13.61 19.22 6.88
CA ILE A 82 13.18 19.80 5.61
C ILE A 82 11.78 20.38 5.85
N GLU A 83 11.61 21.67 5.58
CA GLU A 83 10.29 22.32 5.60
C GLU A 83 9.72 22.37 4.17
N VAL A 84 8.43 22.06 4.03
CA VAL A 84 7.73 22.05 2.73
C VAL A 84 6.66 23.15 2.74
N PRO A 85 7.02 24.43 2.53
CA PRO A 85 6.11 25.55 2.75
C PRO A 85 4.91 25.59 1.78
N GLY A 86 4.99 24.87 0.66
CA GLY A 86 3.91 24.77 -0.33
C GLY A 86 2.75 23.86 0.09
N VAL A 87 2.94 23.02 1.13
CA VAL A 87 1.94 22.05 1.60
C VAL A 87 1.40 22.49 2.95
N ASP A 88 0.26 23.21 2.97
CA ASP A 88 -0.45 23.57 4.20
C ASP A 88 -1.33 22.41 4.67
N LEU A 89 -1.00 21.80 5.80
CA LEU A 89 -1.72 20.65 6.31
C LEU A 89 -3.11 21.01 6.84
N SER A 90 -3.40 22.29 7.12
CA SER A 90 -4.76 22.71 7.47
C SER A 90 -5.77 22.48 6.34
N ASP A 91 -5.32 22.52 5.09
CA ASP A 91 -6.17 22.26 3.92
C ASP A 91 -6.38 20.75 3.69
N VAL A 92 -5.43 19.93 4.13
CA VAL A 92 -5.48 18.46 3.97
C VAL A 92 -6.27 17.80 5.09
N ILE A 93 -6.04 18.18 6.35
CA ILE A 93 -6.61 17.47 7.52
C ILE A 93 -7.89 18.14 8.05
N GLY A 94 -8.40 19.17 7.37
CA GLY A 94 -9.56 19.92 7.81
C GLY A 94 -10.88 19.19 7.57
N GLY A 95 -11.73 19.07 8.60
CA GLY A 95 -13.05 18.45 8.46
C GLY A 95 -12.95 16.93 8.33
N GLU A 96 -13.46 16.38 7.23
CA GLU A 96 -13.36 14.94 6.88
C GLU A 96 -12.17 14.68 5.92
N GLY A 97 -11.14 15.52 5.97
CA GLY A 97 -9.96 15.38 5.11
C GLY A 97 -9.18 14.09 5.39
N SER A 98 -8.72 13.45 4.33
CA SER A 98 -7.97 12.19 4.35
C SER A 98 -6.52 12.43 3.93
N TYR A 99 -5.61 11.49 4.22
CA TYR A 99 -4.24 11.57 3.74
C TYR A 99 -3.57 10.21 3.62
N THR A 100 -2.50 10.17 2.82
CA THR A 100 -1.49 9.12 2.82
C THR A 100 -0.10 9.74 2.90
N LEU A 101 0.77 9.16 3.71
CA LEU A 101 2.19 9.51 3.82
C LEU A 101 2.99 8.24 3.58
N SER A 102 4.02 8.30 2.73
CA SER A 102 4.86 7.14 2.43
C SER A 102 6.33 7.50 2.33
N ALA A 103 7.21 6.58 2.74
CA ALA A 103 8.64 6.68 2.54
C ALA A 103 9.32 5.31 2.65
N TRP A 104 10.40 5.14 1.91
CA TRP A 104 11.42 4.16 2.29
C TRP A 104 12.27 4.74 3.41
N ILE A 105 12.53 3.95 4.45
CA ILE A 105 13.31 4.39 5.63
C ILE A 105 14.31 3.31 6.07
N LYS A 106 15.49 3.74 6.51
CA LYS A 106 16.53 2.89 7.12
C LYS A 106 17.01 3.50 8.44
N PRO A 107 16.28 3.26 9.54
CA PRO A 107 16.53 3.91 10.82
C PRO A 107 17.80 3.38 11.47
N THR A 108 18.68 4.27 11.90
CA THR A 108 19.91 3.88 12.64
C THR A 108 19.71 3.94 14.16
N ASN A 109 18.67 4.65 14.62
CA ASN A 109 18.30 4.77 16.02
C ASN A 109 16.78 4.65 16.19
N LEU A 110 16.35 3.57 16.84
CA LEU A 110 14.95 3.27 17.12
C LEU A 110 14.47 3.75 18.50
N SER A 111 15.38 4.28 19.33
CA SER A 111 15.05 4.63 20.71
C SER A 111 14.27 5.94 20.83
N GLY A 112 13.30 5.97 21.75
CA GLY A 112 12.47 7.15 22.00
C GLY A 112 11.59 7.52 20.79
N ASP A 113 11.41 8.82 20.58
CA ASP A 113 10.62 9.37 19.47
C ASP A 113 11.53 9.71 18.27
N LYS A 114 11.10 9.33 17.08
CA LYS A 114 11.77 9.56 15.78
C LYS A 114 10.73 9.78 14.69
N PHE A 115 10.20 11.00 14.62
CA PHE A 115 9.18 11.35 13.63
C PHE A 115 9.80 11.74 12.30
N LEU A 116 9.29 11.16 11.22
CA LEU A 116 9.66 11.52 9.86
C LEU A 116 8.67 12.55 9.32
N PHE A 117 7.37 12.34 9.49
CA PHE A 117 6.35 13.28 9.05
C PHE A 117 5.79 14.08 10.22
N GLY A 118 5.57 15.36 10.02
CA GLY A 118 4.86 16.19 10.98
C GLY A 118 4.51 17.56 10.40
N GLN A 119 4.14 18.49 11.29
CA GLN A 119 3.82 19.87 10.90
C GLN A 119 4.73 20.88 11.60
N THR A 120 4.84 22.07 11.03
CA THR A 120 5.54 23.20 11.66
C THR A 120 4.89 23.64 12.98
N THR A 121 3.59 23.38 13.17
CA THR A 121 2.87 23.55 14.43
C THR A 121 2.44 22.18 14.98
N GLN A 122 2.13 22.09 16.27
CA GLN A 122 1.61 20.86 16.86
C GLN A 122 0.37 20.34 16.11
N GLY A 123 0.39 19.05 15.77
CA GLY A 123 -0.67 18.36 15.05
C GLY A 123 -0.31 16.90 14.79
N ILE A 124 -0.62 16.38 13.59
CA ILE A 124 -0.25 15.02 13.18
C ILE A 124 1.27 14.83 13.19
N HIS A 125 1.70 13.62 13.54
CA HIS A 125 3.10 13.23 13.44
C HIS A 125 3.25 11.71 13.33
N ASN A 126 4.04 11.27 12.35
CA ASN A 126 4.15 9.86 11.98
C ASN A 126 5.63 9.47 11.81
N GLY A 127 6.00 8.27 12.25
CA GLY A 127 7.38 7.81 12.24
C GLY A 127 7.57 6.64 13.19
N ILE A 128 8.60 6.68 14.04
CA ILE A 128 8.95 5.59 14.95
C ILE A 128 8.83 6.06 16.41
N ARG A 129 8.25 5.19 17.26
CA ARG A 129 8.15 5.40 18.71
C ARG A 129 8.28 4.06 19.45
N ASN A 130 8.35 4.11 20.77
CA ASN A 130 8.27 2.95 21.66
C ASN A 130 9.35 1.89 21.39
N ASN A 131 10.55 2.38 21.06
CA ASN A 131 11.74 1.59 20.80
C ASN A 131 11.68 0.73 19.53
N GLY A 132 10.97 1.19 18.49
CA GLY A 132 11.12 0.64 17.15
C GLY A 132 9.83 0.24 16.45
N PHE A 133 8.67 0.67 16.91
CA PHE A 133 7.42 0.45 16.17
C PHE A 133 7.14 1.66 15.28
N LEU A 134 6.62 1.42 14.07
CA LEU A 134 5.95 2.47 13.32
C LEU A 134 4.80 3.04 14.17
N HIS A 135 4.59 4.34 14.05
CA HIS A 135 3.71 5.07 14.95
C HIS A 135 2.97 6.17 14.21
N GLN A 136 1.65 6.17 14.37
CA GLN A 136 0.75 7.20 13.83
C GLN A 136 0.09 7.95 14.99
N ALA A 137 0.33 9.26 15.07
CA ALA A 137 -0.12 10.07 16.21
C ALA A 137 -1.06 11.20 15.79
N HIS A 138 -2.30 11.12 16.26
CA HIS A 138 -3.26 12.21 16.36
C HIS A 138 -3.43 12.59 17.83
N TRP A 139 -3.93 13.80 18.11
CA TRP A 139 -4.15 14.24 19.49
C TRP A 139 -5.10 13.29 20.24
N GLY A 140 -4.57 12.64 21.28
CA GLY A 140 -5.33 11.68 22.10
C GLY A 140 -5.58 10.33 21.41
N ALA A 141 -4.94 10.05 20.28
CA ALA A 141 -5.00 8.79 19.54
C ALA A 141 -3.63 8.44 18.96
N ASP A 142 -2.68 8.15 19.85
CA ASP A 142 -1.36 7.60 19.53
C ASP A 142 -1.46 6.08 19.36
N THR A 143 -1.08 5.53 18.20
CA THR A 143 -1.09 4.07 17.97
C THR A 143 0.22 3.60 17.34
N ASN A 144 0.72 2.47 17.82
CA ASN A 144 1.81 1.73 17.18
C ASN A 144 1.26 0.76 16.14
N GLY A 145 2.08 0.46 15.15
CA GLY A 145 1.99 -0.80 14.41
C GLY A 145 2.31 -2.01 15.30
N ALA A 146 2.14 -3.22 14.75
CA ALA A 146 2.40 -4.47 15.46
C ALA A 146 3.87 -4.90 15.41
N THR A 147 4.62 -4.50 14.37
CA THR A 147 5.94 -5.05 14.08
C THR A 147 7.08 -4.20 14.66
N LEU A 148 8.02 -4.88 15.32
CA LEU A 148 9.25 -4.25 15.82
C LEU A 148 10.28 -4.17 14.69
N LEU A 149 10.71 -2.96 14.34
CA LEU A 149 11.72 -2.72 13.33
C LEU A 149 13.12 -3.15 13.80
N THR A 150 13.95 -3.54 12.84
CA THR A 150 15.39 -3.74 13.02
C THR A 150 16.14 -2.50 12.54
N ALA A 151 17.14 -2.06 13.30
CA ALA A 151 17.95 -0.90 12.90
C ALA A 151 18.89 -1.23 11.73
N ASN A 152 19.10 -0.25 10.84
CA ASN A 152 19.93 -0.32 9.64
C ASN A 152 19.41 -1.25 8.53
N GLU A 153 18.12 -1.55 8.53
CA GLU A 153 17.43 -2.25 7.45
C GLU A 153 16.48 -1.28 6.74
N TRP A 154 16.44 -1.34 5.40
CA TRP A 154 15.46 -0.61 4.61
C TRP A 154 14.10 -1.25 4.79
N VAL A 155 13.09 -0.43 5.07
CA VAL A 155 11.68 -0.82 5.08
C VAL A 155 10.87 0.25 4.37
N HIS A 156 9.76 -0.13 3.76
CA HIS A 156 8.77 0.83 3.28
C HIS A 156 7.73 1.08 4.38
N ALA A 157 7.50 2.33 4.73
CA ALA A 157 6.56 2.72 5.76
C ALA A 157 5.50 3.66 5.17
N ALA A 158 4.22 3.28 5.34
CA ALA A 158 3.11 4.14 4.95
C ALA A 158 2.09 4.33 6.07
N PHE A 159 1.42 5.48 6.06
CA PHE A 159 0.41 5.86 7.04
C PHE A 159 -0.78 6.46 6.29
N THR A 160 -1.95 5.84 6.40
CA THR A 160 -3.20 6.37 5.83
C THR A 160 -4.15 6.81 6.93
N TYR A 161 -4.98 7.80 6.63
CA TYR A 161 -6.10 8.21 7.47
C TYR A 161 -7.30 8.58 6.61
N GLU A 162 -8.44 7.94 6.89
CA GLU A 162 -9.73 8.17 6.26
C GLU A 162 -10.61 9.04 7.15
N GLY A 163 -10.79 10.32 6.77
CA GLY A 163 -11.51 11.31 7.57
C GLY A 163 -13.00 11.02 7.72
N SER A 164 -13.63 10.37 6.74
CA SER A 164 -15.07 10.07 6.78
C SER A 164 -15.45 8.99 7.81
N THR A 165 -14.50 8.11 8.16
CA THR A 165 -14.72 7.00 9.09
C THR A 165 -13.86 7.07 10.35
N ASP A 166 -13.00 8.10 10.44
CA ASP A 166 -11.99 8.22 11.48
C ASP A 166 -11.13 6.94 11.58
N THR A 167 -10.70 6.39 10.45
CA THR A 167 -9.90 5.16 10.41
C THR A 167 -8.46 5.47 10.04
N GLY A 168 -7.50 4.93 10.78
CA GLY A 168 -6.09 5.01 10.43
C GLY A 168 -5.52 3.62 10.16
N THR A 169 -4.63 3.54 9.18
CA THR A 169 -3.88 2.32 8.87
C THR A 169 -2.38 2.63 8.83
N ILE A 170 -1.59 1.72 9.38
CA ILE A 170 -0.13 1.71 9.31
C ILE A 170 0.26 0.52 8.46
N TYR A 171 1.09 0.74 7.46
CA TYR A 171 1.63 -0.30 6.60
C TYR A 171 3.14 -0.42 6.78
N LEU A 172 3.63 -1.65 6.78
CA LEU A 172 5.04 -1.98 6.79
C LEU A 172 5.33 -2.92 5.61
N ASN A 173 6.22 -2.50 4.72
CA ASN A 173 6.58 -3.24 3.51
C ASN A 173 5.38 -3.62 2.63
N GLY A 174 4.39 -2.74 2.56
CA GLY A 174 3.18 -2.93 1.75
C GLY A 174 2.03 -3.60 2.50
N GLU A 175 2.33 -4.30 3.59
CA GLU A 175 1.34 -5.05 4.37
C GLU A 175 0.75 -4.22 5.52
N VAL A 176 -0.52 -4.47 5.86
CA VAL A 176 -1.18 -3.84 7.02
C VAL A 176 -0.50 -4.29 8.31
N ASP A 177 0.14 -3.36 9.01
CA ASP A 177 0.76 -3.59 10.32
C ASP A 177 -0.17 -3.20 11.48
N TRP A 178 -1.12 -2.29 11.22
CA TRP A 178 -2.23 -1.98 12.13
C TRP A 178 -3.35 -1.23 11.40
N THR A 179 -4.61 -1.54 11.68
CA THR A 179 -5.78 -0.73 11.29
C THR A 179 -6.72 -0.54 12.48
N GLY A 180 -7.39 0.61 12.51
CA GLY A 180 -8.47 0.82 13.47
C GLY A 180 -8.91 2.27 13.61
N GLN A 181 -9.81 2.47 14.58
CA GLN A 181 -10.34 3.79 14.88
C GLN A 181 -9.23 4.73 15.36
N LYS A 182 -9.25 5.92 14.76
CA LYS A 182 -8.48 7.10 15.11
C LYS A 182 -9.42 8.20 15.62
N ASN A 183 -8.81 9.30 16.06
CA ASN A 183 -9.54 10.55 16.27
C ASN A 183 -9.28 11.44 15.07
N ALA A 184 -10.22 12.33 14.75
CA ALA A 184 -9.98 13.39 13.80
C ALA A 184 -8.66 14.15 14.11
N PRO A 185 -7.79 14.34 13.10
CA PRO A 185 -6.54 15.04 13.27
C PRO A 185 -6.79 16.49 13.69
N ASN A 186 -5.84 17.04 14.43
CA ASN A 186 -5.78 18.47 14.70
C ASN A 186 -4.43 19.01 14.24
N GLY A 187 -4.32 20.34 14.20
CA GLY A 187 -3.07 21.02 13.90
C GLY A 187 -3.23 22.10 12.86
N SER A 188 -2.09 22.67 12.48
CA SER A 188 -2.01 23.71 11.45
C SER A 188 -0.58 23.85 10.94
N GLY A 189 -0.40 24.71 9.94
CA GLY A 189 0.90 24.97 9.35
C GLY A 189 1.31 23.88 8.37
N THR A 190 2.52 24.03 7.86
CA THR A 190 2.99 23.26 6.71
C THR A 190 3.62 21.92 7.08
N LEU A 191 3.67 21.02 6.11
CA LEU A 191 4.40 19.74 6.19
C LEU A 191 5.88 19.99 6.52
N ILE A 192 6.42 19.13 7.38
CA ILE A 192 7.85 18.99 7.63
C ILE A 192 8.27 17.52 7.52
N ILE A 193 9.49 17.31 7.02
CA ILE A 193 10.15 16.01 6.96
C ILE A 193 11.33 16.02 7.94
N GLY A 194 11.42 14.98 8.77
CA GLY A 194 12.44 14.81 9.80
C GLY A 194 12.03 15.31 11.19
N GLY A 195 10.75 15.55 11.50
CA GLY A 195 10.32 15.83 12.86
C GLY A 195 8.85 16.20 13.02
N ARG A 196 8.49 16.72 14.20
CA ARG A 196 7.15 17.24 14.52
C ARG A 196 7.21 18.61 15.19
N ASN A 197 6.11 19.36 15.19
CA ASN A 197 5.97 20.61 15.96
C ASN A 197 7.16 21.58 15.75
N GLY A 198 7.51 21.84 14.48
CA GLY A 198 8.65 22.70 14.13
C GLY A 198 10.02 22.02 14.20
N GLY A 199 10.07 20.68 14.23
CA GLY A 199 11.30 19.90 14.12
C GLY A 199 11.83 19.32 15.43
N GLU A 200 10.94 19.06 16.39
CA GLU A 200 11.23 18.29 17.60
C GLU A 200 11.22 16.78 17.32
N ALA A 201 12.01 16.02 18.09
CA ALA A 201 12.01 14.55 18.10
C ALA A 201 12.17 13.91 16.71
N GLY A 202 13.13 14.42 15.95
CA GLY A 202 13.31 14.10 14.54
C GLY A 202 13.87 12.73 14.26
N TYR A 203 13.60 12.27 13.05
CA TYR A 203 14.08 11.01 12.50
C TYR A 203 15.63 10.94 12.48
N VAL A 204 16.16 9.73 12.65
CA VAL A 204 17.60 9.45 12.64
C VAL A 204 17.89 8.21 11.80
N GLY A 205 18.42 8.41 10.61
CA GLY A 205 18.65 7.38 9.60
C GLY A 205 18.58 7.91 8.18
N LEU A 206 18.61 6.98 7.22
CA LEU A 206 18.37 7.29 5.81
C LEU A 206 16.87 7.24 5.52
N ALA A 207 16.41 8.08 4.61
CA ALA A 207 15.07 8.03 4.05
C ALA A 207 15.14 8.33 2.55
N ASP A 208 14.16 7.82 1.83
CA ASP A 208 14.05 7.95 0.40
C ASP A 208 12.57 7.88 -0.03
N GLU A 209 12.29 8.27 -1.27
CA GLU A 209 10.96 8.14 -1.90
C GLU A 209 9.82 8.74 -1.06
N ILE A 210 10.05 9.93 -0.51
CA ILE A 210 9.14 10.54 0.47
C ILE A 210 7.99 11.20 -0.27
N ALA A 211 6.78 10.68 -0.08
CA ALA A 211 5.59 11.17 -0.78
C ALA A 211 4.37 11.39 0.15
N MET A 212 3.47 12.27 -0.29
CA MET A 212 2.22 12.57 0.40
C MET A 212 1.05 12.76 -0.57
N TRP A 213 -0.12 12.28 -0.19
CA TRP A 213 -1.41 12.49 -0.84
C TRP A 213 -2.45 13.05 0.14
N ASP A 214 -3.47 13.76 -0.36
CA ASP A 214 -4.67 14.21 0.38
C ASP A 214 -5.85 13.23 0.27
N GLN A 215 -5.54 11.97 0.01
CA GLN A 215 -6.51 10.88 -0.02
C GLN A 215 -5.87 9.60 0.52
N VAL A 216 -6.72 8.62 0.86
CA VAL A 216 -6.28 7.28 1.21
C VAL A 216 -5.89 6.55 -0.07
N LEU A 217 -4.65 6.03 -0.10
CA LEU A 217 -4.27 5.01 -1.06
C LEU A 217 -4.82 3.67 -0.61
N ASP A 218 -5.34 2.88 -1.55
CA ASP A 218 -5.74 1.50 -1.30
C ASP A 218 -4.51 0.61 -0.98
N GLU A 219 -4.78 -0.58 -0.42
CA GLU A 219 -3.73 -1.49 0.06
C GLU A 219 -2.78 -1.88 -1.07
N GLY A 220 -3.30 -2.17 -2.26
CA GLY A 220 -2.44 -2.55 -3.38
C GLY A 220 -1.60 -1.38 -3.92
N ALA A 221 -2.06 -0.13 -3.85
CA ALA A 221 -1.26 1.04 -4.21
C ALA A 221 -0.11 1.23 -3.21
N VAL A 222 -0.37 1.01 -1.92
CA VAL A 222 0.67 1.00 -0.88
C VAL A 222 1.65 -0.16 -1.08
N LYS A 223 1.16 -1.34 -1.46
CA LYS A 223 1.97 -2.50 -1.80
C LYS A 223 2.85 -2.21 -3.02
N ALA A 224 2.31 -1.62 -4.08
CA ALA A 224 3.06 -1.23 -5.27
C ALA A 224 4.23 -0.27 -4.92
N LEU A 225 4.01 0.73 -4.05
CA LEU A 225 5.09 1.60 -3.57
C LEU A 225 6.18 0.84 -2.80
N ALA A 226 5.78 -0.10 -1.95
CA ALA A 226 6.71 -0.97 -1.21
C ALA A 226 7.49 -1.95 -2.12
N ASP A 227 6.97 -2.15 -3.31
CA ASP A 227 7.47 -3.06 -4.32
C ASP A 227 8.36 -2.37 -5.37
N GLY A 228 8.49 -1.04 -5.27
CA GLY A 228 9.36 -0.23 -6.11
C GLY A 228 8.64 0.66 -7.13
N ALA A 229 7.31 0.73 -7.10
CA ALA A 229 6.55 1.67 -7.91
C ALA A 229 6.96 3.11 -7.59
N SER A 230 7.07 3.93 -8.64
CA SER A 230 7.28 5.36 -8.45
C SER A 230 6.04 6.04 -7.86
N PRO A 231 6.18 6.86 -6.81
CA PRO A 231 5.10 7.71 -6.31
C PRO A 231 4.51 8.67 -7.35
N SER A 232 5.27 9.03 -8.40
CA SER A 232 4.78 9.85 -9.52
C SER A 232 5.29 9.34 -10.86
N ASN A 233 4.63 9.72 -11.96
CA ASN A 233 5.04 9.41 -13.33
C ASN A 233 5.26 7.89 -13.54
N GLN A 234 4.19 7.11 -13.37
CA GLN A 234 4.16 5.70 -13.77
C GLN A 234 4.21 5.64 -15.31
N GLU A 235 5.40 5.43 -15.86
CA GLU A 235 5.61 5.22 -17.29
C GLU A 235 4.96 3.89 -17.71
N ASP A 236 4.43 3.89 -18.93
CA ASP A 236 3.75 2.78 -19.63
C ASP A 236 4.11 3.01 -21.11
N ASP A 237 5.32 2.60 -21.46
CA ASP A 237 5.97 2.93 -22.74
C ASP A 237 5.35 2.16 -23.92
N ASP A 238 4.73 1.00 -23.66
CA ASP A 238 4.07 0.17 -24.66
C ASP A 238 2.54 0.40 -24.77
N GLU A 239 1.99 1.22 -23.87
CA GLU A 239 0.60 1.70 -23.80
C GLU A 239 -0.41 0.56 -23.63
N ASP A 240 -0.09 -0.43 -22.80
CA ASP A 240 -0.97 -1.57 -22.52
C ASP A 240 -1.71 -1.53 -21.18
N GLY A 241 -1.41 -0.50 -20.37
CA GLY A 241 -2.04 -0.29 -19.06
C GLY A 241 -1.27 -0.89 -17.90
N LEU A 242 -0.24 -1.71 -18.17
CA LEU A 242 0.74 -2.13 -17.17
C LEU A 242 1.87 -1.09 -17.10
N PRO A 243 2.26 -0.62 -15.92
CA PRO A 243 3.41 0.28 -15.84
C PRO A 243 4.74 -0.44 -16.05
N ASP A 244 5.70 0.25 -16.67
CA ASP A 244 7.02 -0.30 -16.99
C ASP A 244 7.71 -0.94 -15.77
N PHE A 245 7.65 -0.27 -14.61
CA PHE A 245 8.30 -0.77 -13.39
C PHE A 245 7.72 -2.13 -12.94
N TYR A 246 6.42 -2.36 -13.19
CA TYR A 246 5.72 -3.57 -12.80
C TYR A 246 6.18 -4.73 -13.69
N GLU A 247 6.18 -4.51 -14.99
CA GLU A 247 6.62 -5.50 -15.98
C GLU A 247 8.12 -5.81 -15.88
N GLU A 248 8.97 -4.78 -15.87
CA GLU A 248 10.43 -4.96 -15.75
C GLU A 248 10.80 -5.73 -14.48
N ARG A 249 10.06 -5.53 -13.38
CA ARG A 249 10.32 -6.24 -12.12
C ARG A 249 9.92 -7.71 -12.17
N LEU A 250 8.82 -8.04 -12.85
CA LEU A 250 8.28 -9.40 -12.89
C LEU A 250 8.92 -10.25 -14.00
N VAL A 251 9.15 -9.65 -15.17
CA VAL A 251 9.56 -10.37 -16.39
C VAL A 251 10.76 -9.74 -17.12
N ASP A 252 11.36 -8.66 -16.60
CA ASP A 252 12.60 -8.02 -17.14
C ASP A 252 12.45 -7.52 -18.60
N ASN A 253 11.21 -7.20 -19.02
CA ASN A 253 10.85 -6.57 -20.29
C ASN A 253 9.38 -6.07 -20.28
N LEU A 254 8.97 -5.33 -21.31
CA LEU A 254 7.62 -4.74 -21.48
C LEU A 254 6.72 -5.50 -22.48
N GLU A 255 6.98 -6.78 -22.75
CA GLU A 255 6.30 -7.51 -23.84
C GLU A 255 5.75 -8.87 -23.41
N ASP A 256 6.27 -9.41 -22.30
CA ASP A 256 5.89 -10.70 -21.77
C ASP A 256 4.56 -10.63 -21.02
N LEU A 257 4.34 -9.61 -20.20
CA LEU A 257 3.01 -9.28 -19.70
C LEU A 257 2.28 -8.47 -20.76
N ASN A 258 0.94 -8.56 -20.79
CA ASN A 258 0.17 -7.77 -21.73
C ASN A 258 -1.20 -7.35 -21.22
N GLY A 259 -1.40 -6.06 -20.94
CA GLY A 259 -2.70 -5.54 -20.51
C GLY A 259 -3.72 -5.30 -21.62
N ASN A 260 -3.32 -5.42 -22.89
CA ASN A 260 -4.19 -5.20 -24.05
C ASN A 260 -4.94 -6.46 -24.52
N VAL A 261 -4.66 -7.64 -23.95
CA VAL A 261 -5.30 -8.91 -24.28
C VAL A 261 -5.67 -9.67 -22.99
N ASP A 262 -6.71 -10.50 -23.05
CA ASP A 262 -7.21 -11.25 -21.88
C ASP A 262 -7.00 -12.77 -22.05
N GLY A 263 -5.90 -13.20 -22.68
CA GLY A 263 -5.63 -14.61 -22.91
C GLY A 263 -6.26 -15.24 -24.17
N PRO A 264 -6.33 -16.58 -24.22
CA PRO A 264 -5.95 -17.50 -23.15
C PRO A 264 -4.44 -17.66 -23.00
N GLY A 265 -4.00 -17.73 -21.75
CA GLY A 265 -2.65 -18.12 -21.33
C GLY A 265 -2.40 -19.63 -21.35
N PRO A 266 -1.24 -20.08 -20.83
CA PRO A 266 -0.13 -19.27 -20.34
C PRO A 266 0.81 -18.77 -21.46
N GLY A 267 1.57 -17.73 -21.15
CA GLY A 267 2.81 -17.36 -21.84
C GLY A 267 2.94 -15.87 -22.18
N SER A 268 4.16 -15.52 -22.61
CA SER A 268 4.53 -14.19 -23.10
C SER A 268 3.52 -13.61 -24.11
N GLY A 269 3.06 -12.39 -23.85
CA GLY A 269 2.15 -11.61 -24.69
C GLY A 269 0.75 -12.20 -24.81
N THR A 270 0.38 -13.14 -23.93
CA THR A 270 -0.97 -13.72 -23.96
C THR A 270 -1.98 -12.88 -23.18
N GLY A 271 -1.52 -12.08 -22.22
CA GLY A 271 -2.37 -11.31 -21.30
C GLY A 271 -3.03 -12.13 -20.20
N ASP A 272 -2.51 -13.33 -19.98
CA ASP A 272 -2.85 -14.29 -18.90
C ASP A 272 -1.57 -15.11 -18.74
N PHE A 273 -0.51 -14.46 -18.27
CA PHE A 273 0.86 -14.95 -18.46
C PHE A 273 1.08 -16.31 -17.79
N ASP A 274 0.51 -16.54 -16.62
CA ASP A 274 0.61 -17.81 -15.92
C ASP A 274 -0.47 -18.83 -16.33
N GLY A 275 -1.57 -18.41 -16.97
CA GLY A 275 -2.63 -19.29 -17.45
C GLY A 275 -3.60 -19.74 -16.37
N ASP A 276 -3.81 -18.98 -15.30
CA ASP A 276 -4.82 -19.24 -14.27
C ASP A 276 -6.23 -18.79 -14.71
N GLY A 277 -6.32 -17.81 -15.62
CA GLY A 277 -7.55 -17.27 -16.18
C GLY A 277 -7.94 -15.88 -15.70
N LEU A 278 -7.14 -15.21 -14.86
CA LEU A 278 -7.10 -13.76 -14.72
C LEU A 278 -6.24 -13.14 -15.83
N SER A 279 -6.53 -11.90 -16.21
CA SER A 279 -5.67 -11.20 -17.16
C SER A 279 -4.52 -10.48 -16.44
N ASP A 280 -3.38 -10.29 -17.10
CA ASP A 280 -2.24 -9.59 -16.51
C ASP A 280 -2.65 -8.19 -15.98
N LEU A 281 -3.61 -7.53 -16.66
CA LEU A 281 -4.19 -6.26 -16.23
C LEU A 281 -5.12 -6.41 -15.02
N ASP A 282 -6.00 -7.43 -14.98
CA ASP A 282 -6.85 -7.66 -13.81
C ASP A 282 -6.00 -7.96 -12.56
N GLU A 283 -4.90 -8.69 -12.73
CA GLU A 283 -3.96 -8.98 -11.66
C GLU A 283 -3.25 -7.74 -11.16
N TYR A 284 -2.91 -6.82 -12.06
CA TYR A 284 -2.35 -5.53 -11.70
C TYR A 284 -3.38 -4.58 -11.05
N GLU A 285 -4.61 -4.50 -11.60
CA GLU A 285 -5.56 -3.44 -11.24
C GLU A 285 -6.55 -3.85 -10.13
N GLU A 286 -7.07 -5.08 -10.20
CA GLU A 286 -8.25 -5.51 -9.45
C GLU A 286 -7.89 -6.48 -8.32
N THR A 287 -7.16 -7.57 -8.59
CA THR A 287 -6.85 -8.60 -7.58
C THR A 287 -5.52 -8.35 -6.86
N ARG A 288 -4.61 -7.58 -7.47
CA ARG A 288 -3.26 -7.29 -6.94
C ARG A 288 -2.39 -8.54 -6.76
N THR A 289 -2.68 -9.57 -7.56
CA THR A 289 -1.96 -10.85 -7.59
C THR A 289 -0.75 -10.79 -8.52
N ASN A 290 0.01 -11.88 -8.59
CA ASN A 290 1.24 -11.95 -9.37
C ASN A 290 1.01 -12.73 -10.68
N PRO A 291 1.05 -12.06 -11.85
CA PRO A 291 0.75 -12.67 -13.15
C PRO A 291 1.74 -13.72 -13.61
N THR A 292 2.82 -13.92 -12.84
CA THR A 292 3.79 -14.99 -13.06
C THR A 292 3.50 -16.26 -12.24
N LYS A 293 2.44 -16.26 -11.43
CA LYS A 293 2.10 -17.31 -10.47
C LYS A 293 0.58 -17.50 -10.37
N LYS A 294 0.12 -18.68 -10.80
CA LYS A 294 -1.30 -19.04 -10.71
C LYS A 294 -1.95 -18.96 -9.33
N ASP A 295 -1.11 -18.98 -8.31
CA ASP A 295 -1.40 -19.14 -6.89
C ASP A 295 -0.37 -18.23 -6.21
N THR A 296 -0.79 -17.00 -5.91
CA THR A 296 0.11 -15.92 -5.51
C THR A 296 0.65 -16.11 -4.10
N ASP A 297 -0.19 -16.57 -3.18
CA ASP A 297 0.12 -16.77 -1.77
C ASP A 297 0.54 -18.21 -1.41
N GLU A 298 0.51 -19.13 -2.38
CA GLU A 298 1.01 -20.50 -2.34
C GLU A 298 0.22 -21.41 -1.39
N ASP A 299 -1.08 -21.19 -1.26
CA ASP A 299 -1.99 -21.93 -0.38
C ASP A 299 -2.63 -23.17 -1.05
N GLY A 300 -2.54 -23.27 -2.38
CA GLY A 300 -3.06 -24.35 -3.22
C GLY A 300 -4.33 -24.02 -4.02
N LEU A 301 -4.89 -22.83 -3.87
CA LEU A 301 -5.93 -22.26 -4.72
C LEU A 301 -5.31 -21.42 -5.84
N ASN A 302 -6.02 -21.32 -6.97
CA ASN A 302 -5.61 -20.38 -7.99
C ASN A 302 -6.24 -19.01 -7.71
N ASP A 303 -5.53 -17.93 -8.02
CA ASP A 303 -5.99 -16.56 -7.78
C ASP A 303 -7.39 -16.32 -8.37
N ASN A 304 -7.67 -16.86 -9.56
CA ASN A 304 -8.98 -16.72 -10.21
C ASN A 304 -10.17 -17.35 -9.47
N VAL A 305 -9.96 -18.26 -8.52
CA VAL A 305 -11.05 -18.84 -7.70
C VAL A 305 -11.29 -18.05 -6.41
N GLU A 306 -10.41 -17.13 -6.06
CA GLU A 306 -10.42 -16.39 -4.80
C GLU A 306 -10.91 -14.96 -5.02
N THR A 307 -12.18 -14.73 -4.71
CA THR A 307 -12.86 -13.49 -5.13
C THR A 307 -12.77 -12.36 -4.11
N ASN A 308 -12.11 -12.57 -2.98
CA ASN A 308 -12.00 -11.63 -1.85
C ASN A 308 -13.36 -11.04 -1.42
N THR A 309 -14.42 -11.83 -1.53
CA THR A 309 -15.78 -11.41 -1.15
C THR A 309 -16.11 -11.74 0.31
N GLY A 310 -15.27 -12.54 0.97
CA GLY A 310 -15.52 -13.08 2.31
C GLY A 310 -16.72 -14.04 2.36
N GLN A 311 -17.11 -14.61 1.22
CA GLN A 311 -18.29 -15.48 1.11
C GLN A 311 -18.03 -16.70 0.24
N TRP A 312 -18.07 -17.89 0.85
CA TRP A 312 -18.05 -19.15 0.10
C TRP A 312 -19.25 -19.27 -0.85
N VAL A 313 -18.96 -19.45 -2.14
CA VAL A 313 -19.96 -19.80 -3.15
C VAL A 313 -19.76 -21.23 -3.65
N SER A 314 -18.52 -21.62 -3.95
CA SER A 314 -18.12 -22.96 -4.41
C SER A 314 -16.60 -23.10 -4.49
N VAL A 315 -16.09 -24.30 -4.78
CA VAL A 315 -14.65 -24.54 -5.06
C VAL A 315 -14.05 -23.75 -6.24
N SER A 316 -14.86 -23.08 -7.06
CA SER A 316 -14.39 -22.18 -8.13
C SER A 316 -14.71 -20.71 -7.86
N ASN A 317 -15.13 -20.39 -6.64
CA ASN A 317 -15.41 -19.06 -6.10
C ASN A 317 -15.48 -19.20 -4.57
N THR A 318 -14.32 -19.27 -3.94
CA THR A 318 -14.14 -19.57 -2.51
C THR A 318 -14.44 -18.36 -1.64
N GLY A 319 -14.35 -17.15 -2.20
CA GLY A 319 -14.55 -15.90 -1.49
C GLY A 319 -13.33 -15.44 -0.67
N THR A 320 -12.29 -16.25 -0.62
CA THR A 320 -11.02 -16.01 0.09
C THR A 320 -10.20 -14.92 -0.58
N ASP A 321 -9.21 -14.40 0.13
CA ASP A 321 -8.32 -13.32 -0.30
C ASP A 321 -7.06 -13.94 -0.96
N PRO A 322 -6.84 -13.79 -2.28
CA PRO A 322 -5.74 -14.44 -3.02
C PRO A 322 -4.32 -13.99 -2.60
N LEU A 323 -4.22 -13.08 -1.63
CA LEU A 323 -2.97 -12.58 -1.08
C LEU A 323 -2.72 -13.11 0.33
N LYS A 324 -3.61 -13.94 0.86
CA LYS A 324 -3.56 -14.48 2.22
C LYS A 324 -3.89 -15.96 2.22
N ALA A 325 -2.83 -16.76 2.41
CA ALA A 325 -2.97 -18.20 2.51
C ALA A 325 -3.89 -18.70 3.64
N ASP A 326 -4.31 -17.84 4.56
CA ASP A 326 -5.25 -18.09 5.66
C ASP A 326 -6.10 -16.81 5.82
N SER A 327 -7.26 -16.77 5.15
CA SER A 327 -8.09 -15.57 5.02
C SER A 327 -8.74 -15.16 6.34
N ASP A 328 -9.18 -16.13 7.14
CA ASP A 328 -9.90 -15.88 8.39
C ASP A 328 -9.03 -15.93 9.65
N ASN A 329 -7.74 -16.26 9.49
CA ASN A 329 -6.71 -16.33 10.51
C ASN A 329 -6.97 -17.39 11.59
N ASP A 330 -7.57 -18.52 11.21
CA ASP A 330 -7.85 -19.65 12.10
C ASP A 330 -6.74 -20.71 12.16
N THR A 331 -5.66 -20.52 11.39
CA THR A 331 -4.46 -21.36 11.22
C THR A 331 -4.56 -22.51 10.21
N LEU A 332 -5.70 -22.69 9.56
CA LEU A 332 -5.82 -23.53 8.36
C LEU A 332 -5.54 -22.68 7.12
N VAL A 333 -5.09 -23.34 6.05
CA VAL A 333 -4.90 -22.63 4.77
C VAL A 333 -6.15 -22.77 3.91
N ASP A 334 -6.52 -21.73 3.17
CA ASP A 334 -7.82 -21.71 2.50
C ASP A 334 -7.97 -22.88 1.51
N GLY A 335 -6.89 -23.26 0.85
CA GLY A 335 -6.82 -24.37 -0.09
C GLY A 335 -7.13 -25.76 0.45
N VAL A 336 -7.11 -25.97 1.78
CA VAL A 336 -7.58 -27.25 2.38
C VAL A 336 -9.04 -27.20 2.82
N GLU A 337 -9.63 -26.01 2.93
CA GLU A 337 -10.96 -25.83 3.48
C GLU A 337 -12.06 -25.94 2.42
N ASN A 338 -13.14 -26.63 2.79
CA ASN A 338 -14.25 -26.86 1.88
C ASN A 338 -15.53 -27.19 2.65
N PRO A 339 -16.42 -26.21 2.88
CA PRO A 339 -17.62 -26.41 3.68
C PRO A 339 -18.69 -27.25 2.98
N ASP A 340 -18.54 -27.54 1.67
CA ASP A 340 -19.43 -28.46 0.94
C ASP A 340 -19.10 -29.94 1.22
N LEU A 341 -17.93 -30.22 1.82
CA LEU A 341 -17.49 -31.55 2.21
C LEU A 341 -17.55 -31.71 3.74
N PRO A 342 -18.03 -32.87 4.26
CA PRO A 342 -17.99 -33.12 5.68
C PRO A 342 -16.54 -33.31 6.16
N TYR A 343 -16.27 -32.97 7.43
CA TYR A 343 -15.04 -33.31 8.12
C TYR A 343 -14.64 -34.78 7.91
N ASN A 344 -13.39 -35.01 7.54
CA ASN A 344 -12.83 -36.34 7.35
C ASN A 344 -11.96 -36.75 8.54
N GLU A 345 -12.44 -37.68 9.37
CA GLU A 345 -11.71 -38.16 10.55
C GLU A 345 -10.40 -38.91 10.21
N ASP A 346 -10.33 -39.47 9.01
CA ASP A 346 -9.14 -40.18 8.53
C ASP A 346 -8.12 -39.23 7.88
N ASP A 347 -8.53 -37.99 7.55
CA ASP A 347 -7.71 -36.98 6.87
C ASP A 347 -8.12 -35.54 7.23
N PRO A 348 -7.97 -35.13 8.50
CA PRO A 348 -8.48 -33.86 8.98
C PRO A 348 -7.65 -32.64 8.55
N GLU A 349 -6.40 -32.86 8.12
CA GLU A 349 -5.49 -31.79 7.67
C GLU A 349 -5.83 -31.33 6.24
N ASP A 350 -6.21 -32.27 5.36
CA ASP A 350 -6.56 -31.98 3.95
C ASP A 350 -8.09 -31.85 3.72
N GLN A 351 -8.91 -32.16 4.72
CA GLN A 351 -10.37 -32.06 4.64
C GLN A 351 -11.01 -31.77 6.02
N PRO A 352 -10.77 -30.57 6.60
CA PRO A 352 -11.41 -30.13 7.84
C PRO A 352 -12.92 -29.92 7.69
N GLY A 353 -13.41 -29.64 6.48
CA GLY A 353 -14.84 -29.39 6.23
C GLY A 353 -15.34 -28.06 6.82
N THR A 354 -14.42 -27.12 7.02
CA THR A 354 -14.62 -25.75 7.51
C THR A 354 -14.81 -24.77 6.35
N ASP A 355 -15.32 -23.57 6.65
CA ASP A 355 -15.46 -22.46 5.72
C ASP A 355 -14.26 -21.52 5.88
N PRO A 356 -13.44 -21.31 4.83
CA PRO A 356 -12.20 -20.53 4.93
C PRO A 356 -12.38 -19.03 5.19
N ASN A 357 -13.63 -18.57 5.23
CA ASN A 357 -13.96 -17.18 5.55
C ASN A 357 -14.56 -17.04 6.95
N ASN A 358 -14.52 -18.08 7.78
CA ASN A 358 -15.15 -18.10 9.09
C ASN A 358 -14.40 -18.97 10.11
N SER A 359 -13.62 -18.28 10.95
CA SER A 359 -12.75 -18.86 11.98
C SER A 359 -13.44 -19.73 13.04
N ASP A 360 -14.77 -19.71 13.08
CA ASP A 360 -15.61 -20.57 13.94
C ASP A 360 -16.78 -21.12 13.10
N THR A 361 -16.47 -22.07 12.21
CA THR A 361 -17.46 -22.64 11.29
C THR A 361 -18.60 -23.36 12.00
N ASP A 362 -18.35 -24.05 13.12
CA ASP A 362 -19.36 -24.81 13.84
C ASP A 362 -20.07 -24.02 14.96
N GLY A 363 -19.55 -22.85 15.32
CA GLY A 363 -20.18 -21.88 16.20
C GLY A 363 -20.15 -22.27 17.67
N ASP A 364 -19.17 -23.10 18.08
CA ASP A 364 -19.15 -23.74 19.39
C ASP A 364 -18.36 -22.98 20.48
N GLY A 365 -17.55 -21.99 20.08
CA GLY A 365 -17.02 -20.90 20.92
C GLY A 365 -15.85 -21.22 21.83
#